data_AF-A0A134A0J6-F1
#
_entry.id   AF-A0A134A0J6-F1
#
_cell.length_a   1.000
_cell.length_b   1.000
_cell.length_c   1.000
_cell.angle_alpha   90.00
_cell.angle_beta   90.00
_cell.angle_gamma   90.00
#
_symmetry.space_group_name_H-M   'P 1'
#
loop_
_entity.id
_entity.type
_entity.pdbx_description
1 polymer ?
#
loop_
_entity_poly.entity_id
_entity_poly.type
_entity_poly.pdbx_seq_one_letter_code
_entity_poly.pdbx_strand_id
1 'polypeptide(L)'
;FKFIPEKKYKENIVVGNEGEDNNNPFPLRKPRKQKKEEEIKIAPARKTRIIEVVPKQEKEKTLREKIEEKISENDKMIVKLEALYTGLKDKVQFKKITEKYPKKIEKIKNVNMQLKVIYDTDENELTQEIIELAEELLANKV
;
A
#
# COMPACT_ATOMS: atom_id res chain seq x y z
N PHE A 1 8.73 28.26 28.59
CA PHE A 1 8.22 27.14 29.40
C PHE A 1 8.31 27.50 30.86
N LYS A 2 7.18 27.53 31.58
CA LYS A 2 7.16 27.65 33.05
C LYS A 2 6.65 26.31 33.59
N PHE A 3 7.54 25.63 34.30
CA PHE A 3 7.29 24.38 35.00
C PHE A 3 6.57 24.69 36.33
N ILE A 4 5.52 23.93 36.64
CA ILE A 4 4.86 23.95 37.95
C ILE A 4 4.85 22.50 38.47
N PRO A 5 5.39 22.23 39.68
CA PRO A 5 5.60 20.89 40.18
C PRO A 5 4.37 20.30 40.89
N GLU A 6 4.38 18.96 40.99
CA GLU A 6 3.40 18.06 41.61
C GLU A 6 3.05 18.38 43.08
N LYS A 7 1.84 17.99 43.48
CA LYS A 7 1.55 17.57 44.86
C LYS A 7 1.03 16.15 44.87
N LYS A 8 1.67 15.32 45.68
CA LYS A 8 1.38 13.89 45.84
C LYS A 8 0.29 13.60 46.89
N TYR A 9 -0.29 12.41 46.72
CA TYR A 9 -0.94 11.49 47.68
C TYR A 9 -2.18 11.96 48.47
N LYS A 10 -3.28 11.22 48.24
CA LYS A 10 -3.96 10.47 49.32
C LYS A 10 -4.35 9.09 48.80
N GLU A 11 -3.57 8.08 49.16
CA GLU A 11 -4.11 6.74 49.37
C GLU A 11 -5.06 6.82 50.57
N ASN A 12 -6.22 6.17 50.47
CA ASN A 12 -6.87 5.49 51.59
C ASN A 12 -7.49 4.23 51.00
N ILE A 13 -6.80 3.12 51.26
CA ILE A 13 -7.29 1.74 51.16
C ILE A 13 -8.32 1.53 52.29
N VAL A 14 -9.08 0.42 52.23
CA VAL A 14 -9.93 -0.20 53.30
C VAL A 14 -11.40 0.22 53.22
N VAL A 15 -12.43 -0.64 53.17
CA VAL A 15 -12.59 -2.10 53.27
C VAL A 15 -13.97 -2.46 52.66
N GLY A 16 -14.13 -3.70 52.23
CA GLY A 16 -15.34 -4.19 51.57
C GLY A 16 -16.61 -4.24 52.42
N ASN A 17 -17.72 -4.54 51.76
CA ASN A 17 -18.80 -5.36 52.31
C ASN A 17 -19.71 -5.87 51.19
N GLU A 18 -19.96 -7.16 51.25
CA GLU A 18 -21.03 -7.91 50.59
C GLU A 18 -22.41 -7.51 51.17
N GLY A 19 -23.49 -7.80 50.45
CA GLY A 19 -24.88 -7.75 50.94
C GLY A 19 -25.76 -6.72 50.21
N GLU A 20 -26.59 -7.14 49.25
CA GLU A 20 -27.96 -7.66 49.44
C GLU A 20 -29.03 -6.58 49.68
N ASP A 21 -29.98 -6.56 48.75
CA ASP A 21 -31.43 -6.56 48.96
C ASP A 21 -32.28 -5.28 49.17
N ASN A 22 -33.17 -5.12 48.18
CA ASN A 22 -34.64 -5.01 48.29
C ASN A 22 -35.27 -3.68 48.73
N ASN A 23 -35.68 -2.90 47.71
CA ASN A 23 -36.83 -2.00 47.81
C ASN A 23 -38.11 -2.76 47.40
N ASN A 24 -38.94 -3.06 48.38
CA ASN A 24 -40.32 -3.52 48.23
C ASN A 24 -41.26 -2.30 48.11
N PRO A 25 -42.48 -2.43 47.55
CA PRO A 25 -43.58 -2.91 48.39
C PRO A 25 -44.62 -3.79 47.68
N PHE A 26 -45.00 -4.89 48.33
CA PHE A 26 -46.13 -5.79 48.00
C PHE A 26 -47.50 -5.10 48.20
N PRO A 27 -48.58 -5.52 47.51
CA PRO A 27 -49.38 -6.62 48.05
C PRO A 27 -50.02 -7.61 47.05
N LEU A 28 -50.01 -8.88 47.46
CA LEU A 28 -51.01 -9.94 47.31
C LEU A 28 -51.91 -9.98 46.05
N ARG A 29 -51.78 -11.09 45.27
CA ARG A 29 -52.81 -12.14 45.06
C ARG A 29 -52.39 -13.10 43.92
N LYS A 30 -52.25 -14.40 44.20
CA LYS A 30 -52.48 -15.49 43.22
C LYS A 30 -53.99 -15.87 43.27
N PRO A 31 -54.57 -16.75 42.42
CA PRO A 31 -54.08 -17.46 41.21
C PRO A 31 -55.09 -17.41 40.01
N ARG A 32 -54.69 -17.80 38.79
CA ARG A 32 -55.55 -18.64 37.89
C ARG A 32 -54.81 -19.13 36.63
N LYS A 33 -54.91 -20.45 36.40
CA LYS A 33 -54.46 -21.20 35.22
C LYS A 33 -55.27 -20.84 33.96
N GLN A 34 -54.64 -20.69 32.79
CA GLN A 34 -55.08 -21.12 31.43
C GLN A 34 -53.81 -21.12 30.52
N LYS A 35 -53.17 -22.23 30.13
CA LYS A 35 -53.41 -23.19 29.03
C LYS A 35 -53.43 -22.60 27.60
N LYS A 36 -52.64 -23.27 26.73
CA LYS A 36 -52.60 -23.32 25.24
C LYS A 36 -51.60 -22.40 24.56
N GLU A 37 -50.50 -22.97 24.04
CA GLU A 37 -50.31 -23.61 22.72
C GLU A 37 -50.04 -22.55 21.65
N GLU A 38 -48.79 -22.48 21.17
CA GLU A 38 -48.46 -22.65 19.76
C GLU A 38 -46.94 -22.61 19.56
N GLU A 39 -46.41 -23.75 19.11
CA GLU A 39 -45.04 -23.94 18.69
C GLU A 39 -44.72 -23.08 17.46
N ILE A 40 -44.00 -21.98 17.65
CA ILE A 40 -43.32 -21.34 16.52
C ILE A 40 -42.04 -22.13 16.29
N LYS A 41 -42.08 -23.02 15.29
CA LYS A 41 -40.90 -23.73 14.77
C LYS A 41 -39.88 -22.70 14.25
N ILE A 42 -38.90 -22.35 15.07
CA ILE A 42 -37.75 -21.54 14.65
C ILE A 42 -36.85 -22.46 13.82
N ALA A 43 -36.96 -22.36 12.50
CA ALA A 43 -36.01 -22.99 11.58
C ALA A 43 -34.62 -22.36 11.77
N PRO A 44 -33.52 -23.14 11.78
CA PRO A 44 -32.20 -22.60 12.03
C PRO A 44 -31.72 -21.79 10.82
N ALA A 45 -31.22 -20.58 11.11
CA ALA A 45 -30.68 -19.65 10.14
C ALA A 45 -29.68 -20.34 9.19
N ARG A 46 -29.95 -20.26 7.89
CA ARG A 46 -29.04 -20.71 6.84
C ARG A 46 -27.76 -19.88 6.94
N LYS A 47 -26.66 -20.51 7.34
CA LYS A 47 -25.31 -19.91 7.32
C LYS A 47 -25.03 -19.47 5.89
N THR A 48 -24.94 -18.17 5.65
CA THR A 48 -24.42 -17.63 4.40
C THR A 48 -22.96 -18.05 4.30
N ARG A 49 -22.66 -18.93 3.35
CA ARG A 49 -21.29 -19.31 2.99
C ARG A 49 -20.62 -18.02 2.51
N ILE A 50 -19.72 -17.46 3.30
CA ILE A 50 -18.91 -16.32 2.90
C ILE A 50 -18.12 -16.80 1.69
N ILE A 51 -18.49 -16.32 0.50
CA ILE A 51 -17.69 -16.51 -0.70
C ILE A 51 -16.49 -15.60 -0.48
N GLU A 52 -15.35 -16.20 -0.17
CA GLU A 52 -14.07 -15.52 -0.17
C GLU A 52 -13.88 -14.90 -1.56
N VAL A 53 -13.98 -13.58 -1.62
CA VAL A 53 -13.74 -12.81 -2.84
C VAL A 53 -12.27 -13.04 -3.16
N VAL A 54 -12.01 -13.91 -4.13
CA VAL A 54 -10.67 -14.10 -4.71
C VAL A 54 -10.16 -12.70 -5.06
N PRO A 55 -9.10 -12.21 -4.40
CA PRO A 55 -8.59 -10.88 -4.71
C PRO A 55 -8.22 -10.87 -6.19
N LYS A 56 -8.72 -9.87 -6.93
CA LYS A 56 -8.33 -9.63 -8.32
C LYS A 56 -6.82 -9.42 -8.30
N GLN A 57 -6.04 -10.46 -8.61
CA GLN A 57 -4.61 -10.32 -8.84
C GLN A 57 -4.45 -9.37 -10.02
N GLU A 58 -3.91 -8.18 -9.76
CA GLU A 58 -3.31 -7.37 -10.81
C GLU A 58 -2.27 -8.29 -11.47
N LYS A 59 -2.39 -8.49 -12.79
CA LYS A 59 -1.44 -9.33 -13.51
C LYS A 59 -0.07 -8.66 -13.36
N GLU A 60 0.87 -9.35 -12.72
CA GLU A 60 2.25 -8.88 -12.67
C GLU A 60 2.74 -8.72 -14.12
N LYS A 61 3.21 -7.51 -14.45
CA LYS A 61 3.80 -7.24 -15.76
C LYS A 61 5.00 -8.15 -15.97
N THR A 62 5.09 -8.76 -17.15
CA THR A 62 6.25 -9.57 -17.54
C THR A 62 7.51 -8.70 -17.62
N LEU A 63 8.70 -9.30 -17.50
CA LEU A 63 9.97 -8.56 -17.63
C LEU A 63 10.04 -7.79 -18.96
N ARG A 64 9.59 -8.40 -20.06
CA ARG A 64 9.57 -7.77 -21.39
C ARG A 64 8.69 -6.52 -21.42
N GLU A 65 7.49 -6.58 -20.84
CA GLU A 65 6.59 -5.43 -20.77
C GLU A 65 7.20 -4.30 -19.93
N LYS A 66 7.85 -4.62 -18.80
CA LYS A 66 8.56 -3.63 -17.97
C LYS A 66 9.71 -2.96 -18.73
N ILE A 67 10.48 -3.74 -19.48
CA ILE A 67 11.58 -3.25 -20.31
C ILE A 67 11.06 -2.31 -21.40
N GLU A 68 10.02 -2.71 -22.12
CA GLU A 68 9.41 -1.90 -23.17
C GLU A 68 8.88 -0.56 -22.64
N GLU A 69 8.15 -0.59 -21.52
CA GLU A 69 7.64 0.61 -20.85
C GLU A 69 8.79 1.54 -20.44
N LYS A 70 9.86 0.99 -19.82
CA LYS A 70 11.02 1.77 -19.40
C LYS A 70 11.74 2.42 -20.58
N ILE A 71 11.93 1.70 -21.69
CA ILE A 71 12.55 2.26 -22.90
C ILE A 71 11.72 3.43 -23.42
N SER A 72 10.39 3.27 -23.50
CA SER A 72 9.46 4.31 -23.95
C SER A 72 9.48 5.55 -23.04
N GLU A 73 9.50 5.36 -21.72
CA GLU A 73 9.63 6.44 -20.75
C GLU A 73 10.96 7.20 -20.90
N ASN A 74 12.05 6.46 -21.03
CA ASN A 74 13.38 7.00 -21.21
C ASN A 74 13.50 7.79 -22.53
N ASP A 75 12.91 7.31 -23.62
CA ASP A 75 12.90 8.02 -24.91
C ASP A 75 12.14 9.35 -24.80
N LYS A 76 10.98 9.37 -24.13
CA LYS A 76 10.26 10.62 -23.82
C LYS A 76 11.10 11.57 -22.97
N MET A 77 11.86 11.04 -22.02
CA MET A 77 12.75 11.84 -21.17
C MET A 77 13.93 12.43 -21.96
N ILE A 78 14.54 11.66 -22.86
CA ILE A 78 15.60 12.11 -23.76
C ILE A 78 15.09 13.29 -24.59
N VAL A 79 13.93 13.16 -25.24
CA VAL A 79 13.35 14.23 -26.06
C VAL A 79 13.15 15.52 -25.25
N LYS A 80 12.65 15.41 -24.02
CA LYS A 80 12.48 16.57 -23.12
C LYS A 80 13.83 17.21 -22.77
N LEU A 81 14.85 16.41 -22.44
CA LEU A 81 16.18 16.91 -22.10
C LEU A 81 16.87 17.56 -23.30
N GLU A 82 16.71 17.01 -24.50
CA GLU A 82 17.24 17.57 -25.75
C GLU A 82 16.55 18.91 -26.08
N ALA A 83 15.23 19.00 -25.93
CA ALA A 83 14.49 20.25 -26.10
C ALA A 83 14.93 21.33 -25.09
N LEU A 84 15.14 20.96 -23.82
CA LEU A 84 15.64 21.88 -22.79
C LEU A 84 17.08 22.31 -23.08
N TYR A 85 17.95 21.38 -23.47
CA TYR A 85 19.34 21.69 -23.82
C TYR A 85 19.40 22.66 -25.00
N THR A 86 18.66 22.39 -26.07
CA THR A 86 18.63 23.26 -27.25
C THR A 86 18.03 24.65 -26.97
N GLY A 87 17.01 24.74 -26.11
CA GLY A 87 16.43 26.04 -25.72
C GLY A 87 17.27 26.87 -24.74
N LEU A 88 18.27 26.26 -24.09
CA LEU A 88 19.09 26.91 -23.05
C LEU A 88 20.58 27.02 -23.41
N LYS A 89 21.10 26.26 -24.37
CA LYS A 89 22.55 26.17 -24.69
C LYS A 89 23.20 27.53 -25.00
N ASP A 90 22.46 28.44 -25.61
CA ASP A 90 22.98 29.74 -26.05
C ASP A 90 22.91 30.82 -24.94
N LYS A 91 22.24 30.52 -23.82
CA LYS A 91 22.08 31.44 -22.70
C LYS A 91 23.23 31.27 -21.71
N VAL A 92 24.12 32.27 -21.65
CA VAL A 92 25.32 32.27 -20.80
C VAL A 92 25.01 31.94 -19.33
N GLN A 93 23.90 32.45 -18.80
CA GLN A 93 23.46 32.20 -17.42
C GLN A 93 23.20 30.71 -17.09
N PHE A 94 22.89 29.89 -18.10
CA PHE A 94 22.60 28.45 -17.92
C PHE A 94 23.75 27.52 -18.32
N LYS A 95 24.89 28.06 -18.79
CA LYS A 95 26.03 27.29 -19.33
C LYS A 95 26.47 26.13 -18.43
N LYS A 96 26.59 26.38 -17.12
CA LYS A 96 26.99 25.36 -16.12
C LYS A 96 26.01 24.20 -15.98
N ILE A 97 24.71 24.48 -16.16
CA ILE A 97 23.66 23.46 -16.07
C ILE A 97 23.57 22.71 -17.39
N THR A 98 23.62 23.43 -18.52
CA THR A 98 23.48 22.85 -19.84
C THR A 98 24.60 21.88 -20.21
N GLU A 99 25.80 22.08 -19.67
CA GLU A 99 26.95 21.19 -19.86
C GLU A 99 26.72 19.77 -19.32
N LYS A 100 25.82 19.59 -18.36
CA LYS A 100 25.48 18.28 -17.80
C LYS A 100 24.47 17.49 -18.63
N TYR A 101 23.65 18.17 -19.45
CA TYR A 101 22.58 17.52 -20.21
C TYR A 101 23.09 16.48 -21.20
N PRO A 102 24.12 16.74 -22.02
CA PRO A 102 24.64 15.73 -22.96
C PRO A 102 25.04 14.43 -22.25
N LYS A 103 25.78 14.55 -21.13
CA LYS A 103 26.20 13.39 -20.33
C LYS A 103 25.00 12.63 -19.73
N LYS A 104 23.95 13.33 -19.30
CA LYS A 104 22.75 12.69 -18.77
C LYS A 104 21.95 11.99 -19.88
N ILE A 105 21.80 12.62 -21.04
CA ILE A 105 21.14 12.03 -22.21
C ILE A 105 21.86 10.76 -22.67
N GLU A 106 23.19 10.82 -22.75
CA GLU A 106 24.03 9.68 -23.15
C GLU A 106 23.89 8.49 -22.18
N LYS A 107 23.82 8.75 -20.86
CA LYS A 107 23.56 7.70 -19.87
C LYS A 107 22.21 7.02 -20.09
N ILE A 108 21.14 7.79 -20.34
CA ILE A 108 19.81 7.22 -20.62
C ILE A 108 19.86 6.38 -21.91
N LYS A 109 20.51 6.89 -22.96
CA LYS A 109 20.66 6.15 -24.23
C LYS A 109 21.41 4.83 -24.05
N ASN A 110 22.47 4.81 -23.23
CA ASN A 110 23.20 3.58 -22.94
C ASN A 110 22.34 2.55 -22.19
N VAL A 111 21.60 2.99 -21.15
CA VAL A 111 20.66 2.10 -20.45
C VAL A 111 19.61 1.55 -21.41
N ASN A 112 19.03 2.39 -22.27
CA ASN A 112 18.07 1.94 -23.29
C ASN A 112 18.68 0.94 -24.28
N MET A 113 19.94 1.13 -24.67
CA MET A 113 20.63 0.19 -25.56
C MET A 113 20.79 -1.18 -24.90
N GLN A 114 21.22 -1.23 -23.63
CA GLN A 114 21.36 -2.49 -22.88
C GLN A 114 20.00 -3.18 -22.69
N LEU A 115 18.98 -2.42 -22.31
CA LEU A 115 17.62 -2.94 -22.17
C LEU A 115 17.05 -3.48 -23.49
N LYS A 116 17.36 -2.85 -24.64
CA LYS A 116 16.98 -3.38 -25.96
C LYS A 116 17.68 -4.69 -26.27
N VAL A 117 18.97 -4.82 -25.97
CA VAL A 117 19.69 -6.08 -26.15
C VAL A 117 19.03 -7.20 -25.36
N ILE A 118 18.67 -6.94 -24.09
CA ILE A 118 17.97 -7.92 -23.25
C ILE A 118 16.56 -8.23 -23.78
N TYR A 119 15.86 -7.22 -24.31
CA TYR A 119 14.55 -7.42 -24.93
C TYR A 119 14.64 -8.31 -26.18
N ASP A 120 15.67 -8.15 -26.99
CA ASP A 120 15.85 -8.92 -28.23
C ASP A 120 16.41 -10.34 -27.96
N THR A 121 16.95 -10.61 -26.75
CA THR A 121 17.38 -11.96 -26.35
C THR A 121 16.20 -12.93 -26.26
N ASP A 122 16.41 -14.17 -26.71
CA ASP A 122 15.42 -15.24 -26.62
C ASP A 122 15.16 -15.67 -25.16
N GLU A 123 13.93 -16.08 -24.86
CA GLU A 123 13.55 -16.51 -23.49
C GLU A 123 14.35 -17.72 -23.01
N ASN A 124 14.82 -18.57 -23.93
CA ASN A 124 15.64 -19.73 -23.60
C ASN A 124 17.10 -19.36 -23.28
N GLU A 125 17.56 -18.18 -23.68
CA GLU A 125 18.93 -17.68 -23.46
C GLU A 125 19.01 -16.69 -22.29
N LEU A 126 17.85 -16.30 -21.73
CA LEU A 126 17.74 -15.45 -20.54
C LEU A 126 18.19 -16.22 -19.28
N THR A 127 19.47 -16.08 -18.94
CA THR A 127 20.02 -16.57 -17.68
C THR A 127 19.57 -15.70 -16.49
N GLN A 128 19.69 -16.22 -15.27
CA GLN A 128 19.39 -15.44 -14.06
C GLN A 128 20.26 -14.18 -13.94
N GLU A 129 21.52 -14.22 -14.39
CA GLU A 129 22.40 -13.07 -14.40
C GLU A 129 21.88 -11.94 -15.32
N ILE A 130 21.34 -12.30 -16.49
CA ILE A 130 20.73 -11.33 -17.42
C ILE A 130 19.46 -10.73 -16.82
N ILE A 131 18.67 -11.55 -16.12
CA ILE A 131 17.46 -11.09 -15.44
C ILE A 131 17.80 -10.10 -14.31
N GLU A 132 18.78 -10.43 -13.46
CA GLU A 132 19.23 -9.54 -12.39
C GLU A 132 19.77 -8.21 -12.94
N LEU A 133 20.55 -8.26 -14.02
CA LEU A 133 21.02 -7.07 -14.72
C LEU A 133 19.84 -6.23 -15.26
N ALA A 134 18.82 -6.87 -15.84
CA ALA A 134 17.64 -6.18 -16.33
C ALA A 134 16.90 -5.47 -15.19
N GLU A 135 16.73 -6.13 -14.06
CA GLU A 135 16.10 -5.55 -12.87
C GLU A 135 16.90 -4.36 -12.32
N GLU A 136 18.23 -4.46 -12.29
CA GLU A 136 19.10 -3.34 -11.90
C GLU A 136 18.93 -2.14 -12.84
N LEU A 137 18.93 -2.38 -14.16
CA LEU A 137 18.73 -1.34 -15.17
C LEU A 137 17.33 -0.70 -15.09
N LEU A 138 16.31 -1.49 -14.79
CA LEU A 138 14.94 -1.01 -14.57
C LEU A 138 14.84 -0.15 -13.31
N ALA A 139 15.50 -0.58 -12.22
CA ALA A 139 15.55 0.13 -10.95
C ALA A 139 16.39 1.42 -11.02
N ASN A 140 17.31 1.51 -11.97
CA ASN A 140 18.19 2.66 -12.13
C ASN A 140 17.37 3.93 -12.40
N LYS A 141 17.57 4.94 -11.54
CA LYS A 141 16.94 6.26 -11.64
C LYS A 141 17.92 7.22 -12.29
N VAL A 142 17.57 7.71 -13.49
CA VAL A 142 18.45 8.56 -14.31
C VAL A 142 18.27 10.05 -14.08
#